data_AF-A0A2V8A681-F1
#
_entry.id   AF-A0A2V8A681-F1
#
_cell.length_a   1.000
_cell.length_b   1.000
_cell.length_c   1.000
_cell.angle_alpha   90.00
_cell.angle_beta   90.00
_cell.angle_gamma   90.00
#
_symmetry.space_group_name_H-M   'P 1'
#
loop_
_entity.id
_entity.type
_entity.pdbx_description
1 polymer ?
#
loop_
_entity_poly.entity_id
_entity_poly.type
_entity_poly.pdbx_seq_one_letter_code
_entity_poly.pdbx_strand_id
1 'polypeptide(L)' 'MPLRKRASRLLAATFIVCTALVSVGLTAPADGPFSITIRPILVRLAIDIDVKFGLYHFHTCWSALQDTAGS' A
#
# COMPACT_ATOMS: atom_id res chain seq x y z
N MET A 1 -20.49 18.38 9.08
CA MET A 1 -19.27 17.86 9.73
C MET A 1 -18.08 18.67 9.22
N PRO A 2 -17.27 19.31 10.08
CA PRO A 2 -16.19 20.18 9.61
C PRO A 2 -15.13 19.39 8.85
N LEU A 3 -14.64 19.92 7.73
CA LEU A 3 -13.70 19.26 6.81
C LEU A 3 -12.48 18.68 7.53
N ARG A 4 -11.98 19.41 8.54
CA ARG A 4 -10.85 19.01 9.40
C ARG A 4 -11.10 17.70 10.15
N LYS A 5 -12.33 17.48 10.66
CA LYS A 5 -12.70 16.22 11.33
C LYS A 5 -12.82 15.05 10.37
N ARG A 6 -13.21 15.29 9.10
CA ARG A 6 -13.19 14.26 8.06
C ARG A 6 -11.76 13.87 7.70
N ALA A 7 -10.91 14.87 7.44
CA ALA A 7 -9.50 14.65 7.13
C ALA A 7 -8.77 13.91 8.24
N SER A 8 -8.93 14.31 9.50
CA SER A 8 -8.30 13.63 10.64
C SER A 8 -8.78 12.19 10.81
N ARG A 9 -10.07 11.92 10.56
CA ARG A 9 -10.64 10.58 10.66
C ARG A 9 -10.16 9.69 9.52
N LEU A 10 -9.99 10.25 8.33
CA LEU A 10 -9.44 9.55 7.18
C LEU A 10 -7.96 9.21 7.42
N LEU A 11 -7.17 10.17 7.89
CA LEU A 11 -5.77 9.95 8.28
C LEU A 11 -5.61 8.88 9.35
N ALA A 12 -6.42 8.94 10.40
CA ALA A 12 -6.40 7.92 11.46
C ALA A 12 -6.76 6.53 10.92
N ALA A 13 -7.79 6.43 10.08
CA ALA A 13 -8.17 5.18 9.44
C ALA A 13 -7.03 4.64 8.55
N THR A 14 -6.41 5.50 7.74
CA THR A 14 -5.25 5.13 6.91
C THR A 14 -4.10 4.62 7.77
N PHE A 15 -3.75 5.32 8.86
CA PHE A 15 -2.70 4.90 9.77
C PHE A 15 -2.96 3.53 10.40
N ILE A 16 -4.21 3.29 10.84
CA ILE A 16 -4.61 2.00 11.40
C ILE A 16 -4.47 0.89 10.36
N VAL A 17 -4.96 1.12 9.13
CA VAL A 17 -4.86 0.15 8.03
C VAL A 17 -3.40 -0.11 7.66
N CYS A 18 -2.57 0.92 7.52
CA CYS A 18 -1.14 0.77 7.26
C CYS A 18 -0.43 0.00 8.39
N THR A 19 -0.75 0.30 9.64
CA THR A 19 -0.15 -0.39 10.79
C THR A 19 -0.56 -1.86 10.84
N ALA A 20 -1.82 -2.16 10.52
CA ALA A 20 -2.31 -3.52 10.41
C ALA A 20 -1.60 -4.27 9.26
N LEU A 21 -1.49 -3.64 8.09
CA LEU A 21 -0.78 -4.22 6.93
C LEU A 21 0.70 -4.49 7.26
N VAL A 22 1.41 -3.54 7.89
CA VAL A 22 2.81 -3.74 8.31
C VAL A 22 2.92 -4.85 9.35
N SER A 23 2.06 -4.84 10.38
CA SER A 23 2.07 -5.87 11.42
C SER A 23 1.83 -7.27 10.86
N VAL A 24 0.88 -7.41 9.92
CA VAL A 24 0.60 -8.71 9.29
C VAL A 24 1.71 -9.09 8.31
N GLY A 25 2.24 -8.15 7.53
CA GLY A 25 3.37 -8.39 6.63
C GLY A 25 4.65 -8.82 7.37
N LEU A 26 4.87 -8.31 8.59
CA LEU A 26 6.00 -8.70 9.45
C LEU A 26 5.80 -10.04 10.17
N THR A 27 4.57 -10.52 10.31
CA THR A 27 4.24 -11.74 11.06
C THR A 27 3.82 -12.90 10.18
N ALA A 28 3.48 -12.65 8.91
CA ALA A 28 3.12 -13.69 7.97
C ALA A 28 4.38 -14.43 7.47
N PRO A 29 4.37 -15.78 7.46
CA PRO A 29 5.41 -16.56 6.80
C PRO A 29 5.51 -16.18 5.32
N ALA A 30 6.73 -16.19 4.75
CA ALA A 30 6.94 -15.84 3.34
C ALA A 30 6.08 -16.69 2.36
N ASP A 31 5.78 -17.93 2.73
CA ASP A 31 4.91 -18.87 2.00
C ASP A 31 3.48 -18.96 2.55
N GLY A 32 3.09 -18.04 3.42
CA GLY A 32 1.77 -18.01 4.04
C GLY A 32 0.65 -17.69 3.04
N PRO A 33 -0.61 -18.05 3.36
CA PRO A 33 -1.77 -17.65 2.55
C PRO A 33 -1.94 -16.12 2.49
N PHE A 34 -1.21 -15.37 3.30
CA PHE A 34 -1.17 -13.92 3.26
C PHE A 34 0.26 -13.42 3.06
N SER A 35 0.46 -12.52 2.09
CA SER A 35 1.77 -11.90 1.86
C SER A 35 1.57 -10.46 1.39
N ILE A 36 2.32 -9.52 1.95
CA ILE A 36 2.37 -8.13 1.50
C ILE A 36 3.80 -7.84 1.09
N THR A 37 4.00 -7.56 -0.19
CA THR A 37 5.30 -7.17 -0.73
C THR A 37 5.24 -5.70 -1.14
N ILE A 38 6.11 -4.88 -0.56
CA ILE A 38 6.25 -3.46 -0.92
C ILE A 38 7.60 -3.29 -1.59
N ARG A 39 7.60 -2.94 -2.88
CA ARG A 39 8.80 -2.72 -3.69
C ARG A 39 8.97 -1.21 -3.95
N PRO A 40 9.93 -0.54 -3.29
CA PRO A 40 10.28 0.83 -3.64
C PRO A 40 11.11 0.84 -4.93
N ILE A 41 10.67 1.60 -5.94
CA ILE A 41 11.39 1.82 -7.19
C ILE A 41 11.97 3.24 -7.15
N LEU A 42 13.16 3.37 -6.57
CA LEU A 42 13.83 4.67 -6.35
C LEU A 42 14.03 5.45 -7.65
N VAL A 43 14.31 4.77 -8.76
CA VAL A 43 14.54 5.38 -10.08
C VAL A 43 13.33 6.17 -10.58
N ARG A 44 12.11 5.73 -10.26
CA ARG A 44 10.87 6.39 -10.65
C ARG A 44 10.19 7.17 -9.52
N LEU A 45 10.83 7.21 -8.34
CA LEU A 45 10.19 7.63 -7.09
C LEU A 45 8.79 6.99 -6.97
N ALA A 46 8.75 5.67 -7.15
CA ALA A 46 7.53 4.89 -7.23
C ALA A 46 7.47 3.82 -6.13
N ILE A 47 6.25 3.45 -5.75
CA ILE A 47 5.95 2.43 -4.76
C ILE A 47 5.04 1.41 -5.44
N ASP A 48 5.51 0.17 -5.46
CA ASP A 48 4.75 -0.98 -5.92
C ASP A 48 4.32 -1.83 -4.72
N ILE A 49 3.05 -2.19 -4.66
CA ILE A 49 2.43 -2.90 -3.53
C ILE A 49 1.67 -4.10 -4.09
N ASP A 50 2.14 -5.28 -3.72
CA ASP A 50 1.45 -6.54 -3.96
C ASP A 50 0.89 -7.08 -2.64
N VAL A 51 -0.41 -7.34 -2.61
CA VAL A 51 -1.10 -7.99 -1.49
C VAL A 51 -1.71 -9.29 -1.97
N LYS A 52 -1.28 -10.40 -1.39
CA LYS A 52 -1.87 -11.72 -1.58
C LYS A 52 -2.69 -12.09 -0.35
N PHE A 53 -3.94 -12.50 -0.56
CA PHE A 53 -4.83 -13.04 0.47
C PHE A 53 -5.53 -14.30 -0.08
N GLY A 54 -5.03 -15.47 0.30
CA GLY A 54 -5.45 -16.77 -0.20
C GLY A 54 -5.28 -16.88 -1.72
N LEU A 55 -6.42 -16.89 -2.42
CA LEU A 55 -6.51 -16.91 -3.88
C LEU A 55 -6.60 -15.50 -4.50
N TYR A 56 -6.79 -14.47 -3.68
CA TYR A 56 -6.91 -13.10 -4.15
C TYR A 56 -5.55 -12.43 -4.21
N HIS A 57 -5.28 -11.76 -5.32
CA HIS A 57 -4.07 -10.99 -5.56
C HIS A 57 -4.48 -9.56 -5.92
N PHE A 58 -4.04 -8.59 -5.12
CA PHE A 58 -4.22 -7.18 -5.37
C PHE A 58 -2.85 -6.57 -5.64
N HIS A 59 -2.70 -6.04 -6.85
CA HIS A 59 -1.51 -5.33 -7.28
C HIS A 59 -1.87 -3.86 -7.46
N THR A 60 -1.07 -2.97 -6.88
CA THR A 60 -1.19 -1.53 -7.12
C THR A 60 0.18 -0.89 -7.17
N CYS A 61 0.41 -0.07 -8.18
CA CYS A 61 1.62 0.71 -8.31
C CYS A 61 1.27 2.20 -8.36
N TRP A 62 2.10 3.00 -7.72
CA TRP A 62 1.99 4.45 -7.72
C TRP A 62 3.36 5.08 -7.96
N SER A 63 3.42 6.10 -8.82
CA SER A 63 4.66 6.80 -9.16
C SER A 63 4.50 8.30 -8.94
N ALA A 64 5.47 8.92 -8.27
CA ALA A 64 5.52 10.37 -8.13
C ALA A 64 5.98 11.06 -9.42
N LEU A 65 6.79 10.37 -10.24
CA LEU A 65 7.10 10.81 -11.59
C LEU A 65 5.92 10.42 -12.49
N GLN A 66 5.23 11.41 -13.06
CA GLN A 66 4.25 11.17 -14.13
C GLN A 66 4.93 10.35 -15.22
N ASP A 67 4.27 9.31 -15.71
CA ASP A 67 4.74 8.62 -16.91
C ASP A 67 4.85 9.66 -18.01
N THR A 68 6.08 10.06 -18.32
CA THR A 68 6.40 10.77 -19.55
C THR A 68 6.51 9.72 -20.65
N ALA A 69 5.54 8.83 -20.74
CA ALA A 69 5.29 8.05 -21.93
C ALA A 69 4.48 8.99 -22.82
N GLY A 70 5.18 9.67 -23.72
CA GLY A 70 4.56 10.57 -24.68
C GLY A 70 3.47 9.87 -25.48
N SER A 71 2.31 10.50 -25.53
CA SER A 71 1.48 10.63 -26.73
C SER A 71 0.64 11.88 -26.59
#